data_AF-A0AAV3ZL14-F1
#
_entry.id   AF-A0AAV3ZL14-F1
#
_cell.length_a   1.000
_cell.length_b   1.000
_cell.length_c   1.000
_cell.angle_alpha   90.00
_cell.angle_beta   90.00
_cell.angle_gamma   90.00
#
_symmetry.space_group_name_H-M   'P 1'
#
loop_
_entity.id
_entity.type
_entity.pdbx_description
1 polymer ?
#
loop_
_entity_poly.entity_id
_entity_poly.type
_entity_poly.pdbx_seq_one_letter_code
_entity_poly.pdbx_strand_id
1 'polypeptide(L)'
;MPISELNEAFTRAVIHAARRGILQDVIRRYSPIWTTEFTQAVAKRKQARREYLKSKTTTNSKQYNALCRRAKKIGQVARTKEWRRAFEI
;
A
#
# COMPACT_ATOMS: atom_id res chain seq x y z
N MET A 1 10.90 -30.40 -18.02
CA MET A 1 10.03 -29.23 -17.83
C MET A 1 10.25 -28.28 -18.99
N PRO A 2 9.20 -27.89 -19.72
CA PRO A 2 9.28 -26.75 -20.64
C PRO A 2 9.75 -25.48 -19.91
N ILE A 3 10.43 -24.59 -20.64
CA ILE A 3 11.07 -23.36 -20.12
C ILE A 3 10.08 -22.46 -19.36
N SER A 4 8.80 -22.51 -19.73
CA SER A 4 7.71 -21.78 -19.07
C SER A 4 7.51 -22.19 -17.60
N GLU A 5 7.58 -23.49 -17.30
CA GLU A 5 7.41 -24.01 -15.93
C GLU A 5 8.60 -23.65 -15.04
N LEU A 6 9.80 -23.60 -15.61
CA LEU A 6 11.02 -23.23 -14.90
C LEU A 6 11.01 -21.74 -14.50
N ASN A 7 10.57 -20.87 -15.42
CA ASN A 7 10.41 -19.44 -15.17
C ASN A 7 9.34 -19.16 -14.11
N GLU A 8 8.24 -19.91 -14.11
CA GLU A 8 7.19 -19.73 -13.11
C GLU A 8 7.65 -20.19 -11.72
N ALA A 9 8.37 -21.31 -11.63
CA ALA A 9 8.98 -21.79 -10.39
C ALA A 9 10.01 -20.80 -9.84
N PHE A 10 10.87 -20.25 -10.69
CA PHE A 10 11.85 -19.23 -10.33
C PHE A 10 11.16 -17.93 -9.85
N THR A 11 10.14 -17.46 -10.57
CA THR A 11 9.37 -16.27 -10.18
C THR A 11 8.70 -16.46 -8.82
N ARG A 12 8.11 -17.64 -8.58
CA ARG A 12 7.50 -17.99 -7.28
C ARG A 12 8.55 -18.07 -6.18
N ALA A 13 9.72 -18.64 -6.45
CA ALA A 13 10.83 -18.72 -5.50
C ALA A 13 11.37 -17.32 -5.13
N VAL A 14 11.53 -16.42 -6.09
CA VAL A 14 11.95 -15.02 -5.85
C VAL A 14 10.89 -14.26 -5.05
N ILE A 15 9.60 -14.41 -5.38
CA ILE A 15 8.50 -13.80 -4.61
C ILE A 15 8.46 -14.36 -3.18
N HIS A 16 8.69 -15.65 -3.01
CA HIS A 16 8.65 -16.31 -1.71
C HIS A 16 9.89 -15.98 -0.85
N ALA A 17 11.07 -15.87 -1.47
CA ALA A 17 12.29 -15.38 -0.85
C ALA A 17 12.17 -13.90 -0.46
N ALA A 18 11.57 -13.06 -1.30
CA ALA A 18 11.23 -11.68 -0.95
C ALA A 18 10.24 -11.63 0.24
N ARG A 19 9.22 -12.50 0.26
CA ARG A 19 8.29 -12.57 1.41
C ARG A 19 8.96 -12.98 2.72
N ARG A 20 10.00 -13.84 2.68
CA ARG A 20 10.76 -14.28 3.85
C ARG A 20 11.95 -13.37 4.19
N GLY A 21 12.43 -12.58 3.22
CA GLY A 21 13.70 -11.85 3.26
C GLY A 21 13.59 -10.34 3.13
N ILE A 22 12.38 -9.76 3.05
CA ILE A 22 12.27 -8.32 3.31
C ILE A 22 12.38 -8.14 4.83
N LEU A 23 13.63 -7.98 5.29
CA LEU A 23 13.95 -7.55 6.65
C LEU A 23 13.01 -6.40 7.03
N GLN A 24 12.52 -6.39 8.26
CA GLN A 24 11.58 -5.37 8.74
C GLN A 24 12.14 -3.94 8.55
N ASP A 25 13.46 -3.80 8.53
CA ASP A 25 14.19 -2.57 8.19
C ASP A 25 14.16 -2.21 6.71
N VAL A 26 14.11 -3.19 5.80
CA VAL A 26 13.86 -2.97 4.37
C VAL A 26 12.39 -2.62 4.15
N ILE A 27 11.45 -3.27 4.86
CA ILE A 27 10.05 -2.82 4.89
C ILE A 27 9.99 -1.37 5.37
N ARG A 28 10.72 -0.97 6.42
CA ARG A 28 10.81 0.42 6.90
C ARG A 28 11.47 1.37 5.90
N ARG A 29 12.61 1.01 5.31
CA ARG A 29 13.34 1.79 4.29
C ARG A 29 12.53 1.98 3.01
N TYR A 30 11.71 1.00 2.61
CA TYR A 30 10.74 1.10 1.51
C TYR A 30 9.31 1.43 1.98
N SER A 31 9.13 1.76 3.27
CA SER A 31 7.95 2.37 3.87
C SER A 31 8.15 3.88 4.11
N PRO A 32 8.83 4.66 3.26
CA PRO A 32 8.94 6.10 3.47
C PRO A 32 7.62 6.83 3.13
N ILE A 33 6.61 6.09 2.65
CA ILE A 33 5.30 6.59 2.25
C ILE A 33 4.38 6.79 3.48
N TRP A 34 4.70 6.22 4.64
CA TRP A 34 3.93 6.43 5.88
C TRP A 34 4.30 7.75 6.57
N THR A 35 4.11 8.83 5.83
CA THR A 35 4.06 10.16 6.43
C THR A 35 2.95 10.20 7.49
N THR A 36 3.06 11.10 8.46
CA THR A 36 2.01 11.32 9.47
C THR A 36 0.66 11.55 8.82
N GLU A 37 0.62 12.29 7.71
CA GLU A 37 -0.59 12.54 6.92
C GLU A 37 -1.16 11.27 6.28
N PHE A 38 -0.32 10.42 5.68
CA PHE A 38 -0.77 9.16 5.10
C PHE A 38 -1.30 8.22 6.19
N THR A 39 -0.63 8.18 7.33
CA THR A 39 -1.04 7.39 8.51
C THR A 39 -2.41 7.82 9.01
N GLN A 40 -2.62 9.13 9.18
CA GLN A 40 -3.93 9.69 9.57
C GLN A 40 -5.01 9.41 8.51
N ALA A 41 -4.70 9.54 7.23
CA ALA A 41 -5.64 9.26 6.14
C ALA A 41 -6.04 7.77 6.10
N VAL A 42 -5.09 6.86 6.31
CA VAL A 42 -5.36 5.43 6.40
C VAL A 42 -6.17 5.08 7.66
N ALA A 43 -5.89 5.72 8.79
CA ALA A 43 -6.66 5.55 10.02
C ALA A 43 -8.13 5.97 9.83
N LYS A 44 -8.37 7.17 9.25
CA LYS A 44 -9.72 7.66 8.93
C LYS A 44 -10.44 6.73 7.94
N ARG A 45 -9.76 6.22 6.91
CA ARG A 45 -10.31 5.22 5.99
C ARG A 45 -10.70 3.93 6.71
N LYS A 46 -9.85 3.42 7.62
CA LYS A 46 -10.13 2.21 8.40
C LYS A 46 -11.35 2.40 9.30
N GLN A 47 -11.48 3.56 9.94
CA GLN A 47 -12.65 3.92 10.74
C GLN A 47 -13.92 3.95 9.88
N ALA A 48 -13.92 4.67 8.76
CA ALA A 48 -15.07 4.72 7.85
C ALA A 48 -15.44 3.35 7.26
N ARG A 49 -14.46 2.44 7.06
CA ARG A 49 -14.74 1.05 6.67
C ARG A 49 -15.54 0.33 7.76
N ARG A 50 -15.17 0.50 9.04
CA ARG A 50 -15.91 -0.12 10.16
C ARG A 50 -17.34 0.42 10.22
N GLU A 51 -17.51 1.72 10.05
CA GLU A 51 -18.83 2.37 10.01
C GLU A 51 -19.68 1.88 8.83
N TYR A 52 -19.10 1.78 7.64
CA TYR A 52 -19.77 1.22 6.46
C TYR A 52 -20.16 -0.26 6.65
N LEU A 53 -19.29 -1.07 7.27
CA LEU A 53 -19.60 -2.48 7.55
C LEU A 53 -20.68 -2.63 8.63
N LYS A 54 -20.72 -1.73 9.61
CA LYS A 54 -21.75 -1.69 10.65
C LYS A 54 -23.09 -1.21 10.10
N SER A 55 -23.07 -0.24 9.18
CA SER A 55 -24.27 0.35 8.58
C SER A 55 -24.00 0.68 7.11
N LYS A 56 -24.54 -0.17 6.22
CA LYS A 56 -24.30 -0.11 4.77
C LYS A 56 -25.18 0.94 4.07
N THR A 57 -25.22 2.16 4.59
CA THR A 57 -25.97 3.26 3.97
C THR A 57 -25.19 3.87 2.80
N THR A 58 -25.91 4.50 1.89
CA THR A 58 -25.34 5.26 0.77
C THR A 58 -24.40 6.37 1.25
N THR A 59 -24.74 7.02 2.37
CA THR A 59 -23.90 8.06 3.00
C THR A 59 -22.56 7.49 3.47
N ASN A 60 -22.59 6.36 4.20
CA ASN A 60 -21.36 5.72 4.69
C ASN A 60 -20.50 5.18 3.54
N SER A 61 -21.13 4.66 2.49
CA SER A 61 -20.44 4.25 1.27
C SER A 61 -19.73 5.43 0.58
N LYS A 62 -20.44 6.56 0.39
CA LYS A 62 -19.86 7.79 -0.17
C LYS A 62 -18.69 8.32 0.67
N GLN A 63 -18.84 8.34 2.00
CA GLN A 63 -17.80 8.78 2.93
C GLN A 63 -16.57 7.87 2.89
N TYR A 64 -16.77 6.55 2.92
CA TYR A 64 -15.69 5.57 2.77
C TYR A 64 -14.95 5.73 1.43
N ASN A 65 -15.68 5.87 0.33
CA ASN A 65 -15.10 6.06 -1.01
C ASN A 65 -14.32 7.39 -1.12
N ALA A 66 -14.82 8.47 -0.50
CA ALA A 66 -14.09 9.74 -0.43
C ALA A 66 -12.77 9.59 0.33
N LEU A 67 -12.78 8.91 1.47
CA LEU A 67 -11.58 8.66 2.28
C LEU A 67 -10.60 7.70 1.61
N CYS A 68 -11.08 6.72 0.84
CA CYS A 68 -10.26 5.88 -0.02
C CYS A 68 -9.51 6.71 -1.08
N ARG A 69 -10.21 7.61 -1.78
CA ARG A 69 -9.59 8.51 -2.77
C ARG A 69 -8.54 9.42 -2.13
N ARG A 70 -8.84 9.98 -0.96
CA ARG A 70 -7.91 10.83 -0.21
C ARG A 70 -6.65 10.07 0.19
N ALA A 71 -6.79 8.88 0.78
CA ALA A 71 -5.64 8.04 1.14
C ALA A 71 -4.79 7.68 -0.09
N LYS A 72 -5.43 7.31 -1.22
CA LYS A 72 -4.72 7.01 -2.47
C LYS A 72 -3.91 8.21 -2.97
N LYS A 73 -4.50 9.42 -2.99
CA LYS A 73 -3.82 10.64 -3.44
C LYS A 73 -2.61 10.97 -2.56
N ILE A 74 -2.78 10.96 -1.24
CA ILE A 74 -1.69 11.23 -0.29
C ILE A 74 -0.57 10.19 -0.44
N GLY A 75 -0.91 8.91 -0.54
CA GLY A 75 0.07 7.84 -0.74
C GLY A 75 0.82 7.97 -2.07
N GLN A 76 0.16 8.43 -3.13
CA GLN A 76 0.80 8.67 -4.43
C GLN A 76 1.76 9.86 -4.36
N VAL A 77 1.36 10.97 -3.74
CA VAL A 77 2.23 12.15 -3.55
C VAL A 77 3.45 11.80 -2.70
N ALA A 78 3.24 11.12 -1.57
CA ALA A 78 4.33 10.67 -0.70
C ALA A 78 5.28 9.73 -1.44
N ARG A 79 4.75 8.80 -2.25
CA ARG A 79 5.56 7.94 -3.11
C ARG A 79 6.39 8.77 -4.09
N THR A 80 5.78 9.68 -4.86
CA THR A 80 6.53 10.50 -5.82
C THR A 80 7.63 11.33 -5.14
N LYS A 81 7.36 11.89 -3.96
CA LYS A 81 8.36 12.66 -3.20
C LYS A 81 9.56 11.81 -2.79
N GLU A 82 9.31 10.61 -2.28
CA GLU A 82 10.37 9.69 -1.84
C GLU A 82 11.15 9.11 -3.02
N TRP A 83 10.47 8.82 -4.14
CA TRP A 83 11.14 8.43 -5.39
C TRP A 83 12.04 9.54 -5.93
N ARG A 84 11.61 10.82 -5.94
CA ARG A 84 12.50 11.92 -6.32
C ARG A 84 13.71 12.04 -5.40
N ARG A 85 13.50 11.88 -4.09
CA ARG A 85 14.56 11.94 -3.08
C ARG A 85 15.59 10.81 -3.24
N ALA A 86 15.15 9.60 -3.57
CA ALA A 86 16.02 8.42 -3.68
C ALA A 86 16.85 8.41 -4.97
N PHE A 87 16.46 9.16 -6.00
CA PHE A 87 17.10 9.16 -7.31
C PHE A 87 17.81 10.48 -7.65
N GLU A 88 17.93 11.42 -6.69
CA GLU A 88 18.60 12.73 -6.85
C GLU A 88 18.37 13.38 -8.23
N ILE A 89 17.09 13.53 -8.62
CA ILE A 89 16.65 14.38 -9.75
C ILE A 89 16.17 15.72 -9.20
#